data_AF-E3UGU1-F1
#
_entry.id   AF-E3UGU1-F1
#
_cell.length_a   1.000
_cell.length_b   1.000
_cell.length_c   1.000
_cell.angle_alpha   90.00
_cell.angle_beta   90.00
_cell.angle_gamma   90.00
#
_symmetry.space_group_name_H-M   'P 1'
#
loop_
_entity.id
_entity.type
_entity.pdbx_description
1 polymer ?
#
loop_
_entity_poly.entity_id
_entity_poly.type
_entity_poly.pdbx_seq_one_letter_code
_entity_poly.pdbx_strand_id
1 'polypeptide(L)'
;LGRDGEWRVIVGSSTDDRRGLAILYKSRDFFNWTQSMKPLHYEDLTGMWERPDFFPVSITGSDGVETSSVGENGIKRVLKVSLIETLHDYYTIGSYDREKDVYVPDLGFAQNESAPRLDYGKYY
;
A
#
# COMPACT_ATOMS: atom_id res chain seq x y z
N LEU A 1 12.73 9.47 -3.44
CA LEU A 1 11.97 10.68 -3.80
C LEU A 1 11.21 10.45 -5.10
N GLY A 2 9.96 10.92 -5.22
CA GLY A 2 9.22 10.85 -6.49
C GLY A 2 9.88 11.69 -7.59
N ARG A 3 9.53 11.44 -8.87
CA ARG A 3 10.05 12.20 -10.02
C ARG A 3 9.65 13.69 -9.98
N ASP A 4 8.59 14.00 -9.25
CA ASP A 4 8.07 15.34 -9.00
C ASP A 4 8.76 16.06 -7.83
N GLY A 5 9.76 15.42 -7.20
CA GLY A 5 10.46 15.99 -6.06
C GLY A 5 9.70 15.90 -4.73
N GLU A 6 8.63 15.10 -4.65
CA GLU A 6 7.84 14.92 -3.42
C GLU A 6 8.03 13.52 -2.81
N TRP A 7 8.16 13.49 -1.49
CA TRP A 7 8.02 12.30 -0.65
C TRP A 7 6.55 11.89 -0.58
N ARG A 8 6.32 10.60 -0.39
CA ARG A 8 5.01 9.99 -0.16
C ARG A 8 5.08 9.12 1.08
N VAL A 9 4.10 9.25 1.96
CA VAL A 9 3.91 8.38 3.13
C VAL A 9 2.44 7.99 3.21
N ILE A 10 2.18 6.72 3.53
CA ILE A 10 0.83 6.25 3.80
C ILE A 10 0.60 6.06 5.29
N VAL A 11 -0.63 6.35 5.72
CA VAL A 11 -1.11 6.12 7.08
C VAL A 11 -2.39 5.28 7.00
N GLY A 12 -2.44 4.22 7.80
CA GLY A 12 -3.59 3.33 7.87
C GLY A 12 -4.75 4.01 8.60
N SER A 13 -5.96 3.85 8.08
CA SER A 13 -7.16 4.46 8.65
C SER A 13 -8.43 3.70 8.24
N SER A 14 -9.58 4.16 8.70
CA SER A 14 -10.89 3.77 8.22
C SER A 14 -11.89 4.91 8.37
N THR A 15 -13.01 4.79 7.67
CA THR A 15 -14.20 5.64 7.83
C THR A 15 -15.27 4.94 8.69
N ASP A 16 -16.26 5.71 9.14
CA ASP A 16 -17.36 5.22 9.98
C ASP A 16 -18.20 4.11 9.29
N ASP A 17 -18.28 4.11 7.96
CA ASP A 17 -18.92 3.07 7.15
C ASP A 17 -18.04 1.83 6.90
N ARG A 18 -16.96 1.68 7.69
CA ARG A 18 -16.03 0.52 7.69
C ARG A 18 -15.25 0.32 6.39
N ARG A 19 -15.00 1.38 5.61
CA ARG A 19 -14.02 1.35 4.52
C ARG A 19 -12.61 1.51 5.10
N GLY A 20 -11.73 0.57 4.79
CA GLY A 20 -10.31 0.66 5.13
C GLY A 20 -9.54 1.53 4.16
N LEU A 21 -8.57 2.31 4.65
CA LEU A 21 -7.87 3.32 3.88
C LEU A 21 -6.35 3.26 4.09
N ALA A 22 -5.60 3.42 3.00
CA ALA A 22 -4.21 3.87 3.02
C ALA A 22 -4.17 5.36 2.66
N ILE A 23 -4.31 6.25 3.66
CA ILE A 23 -4.31 7.70 3.45
C ILE A 23 -2.92 8.14 2.99
N LEU A 24 -2.85 8.87 1.88
CA LEU A 24 -1.59 9.34 1.30
C LEU A 24 -1.27 10.77 1.71
N TYR A 25 -0.07 11.01 2.24
CA TYR A 25 0.51 12.33 2.47
C TYR A 25 1.71 12.57 1.56
N LYS A 26 1.91 13.83 1.19
CA LYS A 26 3.05 14.27 0.38
C LYS A 26 3.82 15.41 1.04
N SER A 27 5.13 15.46 0.81
CA SER A 27 6.00 16.49 1.36
C SER A 27 7.24 16.71 0.49
N ARG A 28 7.72 17.96 0.37
CA ARG A 28 8.97 18.28 -0.34
C ARG A 28 10.19 18.29 0.57
N ASP A 29 9.98 18.55 1.86
CA ASP A 29 11.02 18.80 2.86
C ASP A 29 11.02 17.79 4.01
N PHE A 30 10.10 16.82 3.97
CA PHE A 30 9.87 15.80 5.01
C PHE A 30 9.39 16.35 6.36
N PHE A 31 9.05 17.65 6.41
CA PHE A 31 8.56 18.33 7.61
C PHE A 31 7.11 18.79 7.44
N ASN A 32 6.82 19.47 6.33
CA ASN A 32 5.49 19.93 5.99
C ASN A 32 4.77 18.90 5.13
N TRP A 33 3.70 18.31 5.65
CA TRP A 33 2.94 17.25 4.99
C TRP A 33 1.56 17.74 4.57
N THR A 34 1.18 17.49 3.33
CA THR A 34 -0.16 17.76 2.80
C THR A 34 -0.85 16.44 2.49
N GLN A 35 -2.07 16.25 3.02
CA GLN A 35 -2.87 15.09 2.70
C GLN A 35 -3.35 15.15 1.24
N SER A 36 -3.26 14.03 0.52
CA SER A 36 -3.82 13.88 -0.81
C SER A 36 -5.34 13.79 -0.75
N MET A 37 -6.03 14.31 -1.78
CA MET A 37 -7.50 14.25 -1.85
C MET A 37 -8.05 12.82 -1.94
N LYS A 38 -7.26 11.89 -2.50
CA LYS A 38 -7.59 10.48 -2.60
C LYS A 38 -6.57 9.66 -1.81
N PRO A 39 -6.98 8.55 -1.17
CA PRO A 39 -6.04 7.60 -0.58
C PRO A 39 -5.24 6.88 -1.69
N LEU A 40 -4.12 6.27 -1.32
CA LEU A 40 -3.35 5.42 -2.23
C LEU A 40 -4.20 4.23 -2.69
N HIS A 41 -4.93 3.63 -1.76
CA HIS A 41 -5.86 2.52 -1.99
C HIS A 41 -6.90 2.47 -0.86
N TYR A 42 -8.02 1.80 -1.12
CA TYR A 42 -9.06 1.54 -0.13
C TYR A 42 -9.79 0.24 -0.47
N GLU A 43 -10.46 -0.34 0.51
CA GLU A 43 -11.38 -1.46 0.31
C GLU A 43 -12.60 -1.30 1.22
N ASP A 44 -13.77 -1.62 0.69
CA ASP A 44 -15.02 -1.52 1.44
C ASP A 44 -15.17 -2.69 2.41
N LEU A 45 -15.81 -2.45 3.55
CA LEU A 45 -16.18 -3.47 4.54
C LEU A 45 -15.01 -4.24 5.18
N THR A 46 -13.77 -3.73 5.12
CA THR A 46 -12.60 -4.33 5.80
C THR A 46 -12.35 -3.76 7.19
N GLY A 47 -12.95 -2.61 7.52
CA GLY A 47 -12.65 -1.88 8.75
C GLY A 47 -11.25 -1.25 8.76
N MET A 48 -10.71 -1.04 9.96
CA MET A 48 -9.44 -0.33 10.18
C MET A 48 -8.23 -1.08 9.61
N TRP A 49 -7.42 -0.37 8.83
CA TRP A 49 -6.11 -0.83 8.36
C TRP A 49 -5.03 -0.32 9.30
N GLU A 50 -4.30 -1.23 9.94
CA GLU A 50 -3.14 -0.93 10.77
C GLU A 50 -1.84 -1.27 10.03
N ARG A 51 -0.74 -0.61 10.44
CA ARG A 51 0.64 -0.91 10.02
C ARG A 51 0.76 -1.19 8.51
N PRO A 52 0.28 -0.26 7.65
CA PRO A 52 0.40 -0.45 6.22
C PRO A 52 1.87 -0.43 5.80
N ASP A 53 2.23 -1.24 4.82
CA ASP A 53 3.54 -1.25 4.19
C ASP A 53 3.40 -1.27 2.67
N PHE A 54 4.26 -0.53 1.98
CA PHE A 54 4.19 -0.34 0.54
C PHE A 54 5.58 -0.30 -0.10
N PHE A 55 5.94 -1.38 -0.80
CA PHE A 55 7.30 -1.56 -1.31
C PHE A 55 7.33 -2.21 -2.70
N PRO A 56 8.39 -1.98 -3.48
CA PRO A 56 8.61 -2.64 -4.76
C PRO A 56 9.17 -4.05 -4.60
N VAL A 57 8.85 -4.90 -5.57
CA VAL A 57 9.48 -6.21 -5.76
C VAL A 57 9.86 -6.41 -7.21
N SER A 58 10.98 -7.09 -7.47
CA SER A 58 11.39 -7.48 -8.81
C SER A 58 10.56 -8.69 -9.27
N ILE A 59 10.15 -8.72 -10.53
CA ILE A 59 9.48 -9.90 -11.11
C ILE A 59 10.46 -11.04 -11.42
N THR A 60 11.77 -10.76 -11.40
CA THR A 60 12.85 -11.73 -11.62
C THR A 60 13.88 -11.68 -10.51
N GLY A 61 14.31 -12.85 -10.04
CA GLY A 61 15.29 -12.96 -8.96
C GLY A 61 14.68 -12.82 -7.57
N SER A 62 15.55 -12.74 -6.56
CA SER A 62 15.18 -12.72 -5.14
C SER A 62 15.76 -11.52 -4.38
N ASP A 63 16.47 -10.64 -5.06
CA ASP A 63 17.11 -9.49 -4.44
C ASP A 63 16.07 -8.42 -4.07
N GLY A 64 16.33 -7.74 -2.95
CA GLY A 64 15.52 -6.60 -2.52
C GLY A 64 15.62 -5.43 -3.50
N VAL A 65 14.53 -4.67 -3.62
CA VAL A 65 14.46 -3.49 -4.48
C VAL A 65 14.35 -2.25 -3.60
N GLU A 66 15.15 -1.22 -3.89
CA GLU A 66 15.08 0.05 -3.16
C GLU A 66 13.68 0.68 -3.28
N THR A 67 13.12 1.15 -2.16
CA THR A 67 11.70 1.56 -2.06
C THR A 67 11.31 2.66 -3.03
N SER A 68 12.18 3.66 -3.21
CA SER A 68 12.01 4.79 -4.13
C SER A 68 12.35 4.46 -5.58
N SER A 69 12.78 3.22 -5.89
CA SER A 69 13.23 2.87 -7.22
C SER A 69 12.13 3.11 -8.26
N VAL A 70 12.55 3.71 -9.36
CA VAL A 70 11.62 4.24 -10.38
C VAL A 70 11.54 3.31 -11.59
N GLY A 71 12.23 2.16 -11.57
CA GLY A 71 12.23 1.19 -12.67
C GLY A 71 10.80 0.88 -13.13
N GLU A 72 10.54 1.06 -14.42
CA GLU A 72 9.23 0.82 -15.04
C GLU A 72 9.11 -0.63 -15.53
N ASN A 73 10.24 -1.22 -15.93
CA ASN A 73 10.27 -2.59 -16.40
C ASN A 73 10.65 -3.54 -15.27
N GLY A 74 9.82 -4.55 -15.06
CA GLY A 74 10.13 -5.66 -14.16
C GLY A 74 9.94 -5.39 -12.68
N ILE A 75 9.21 -4.34 -12.30
CA ILE A 75 8.88 -4.05 -10.89
C ILE A 75 7.37 -4.13 -10.69
N LYS A 76 6.97 -4.86 -9.65
CA LYS A 76 5.61 -4.84 -9.07
C LYS A 76 5.63 -4.15 -7.72
N ARG A 77 4.45 -3.83 -7.19
CA ARG A 77 4.29 -3.21 -5.87
C ARG A 77 3.46 -4.12 -5.00
N VAL A 78 3.84 -4.19 -3.73
CA VAL A 78 3.10 -4.91 -2.70
C VAL A 78 2.48 -3.89 -1.79
N LEU A 79 1.18 -3.98 -1.55
CA LEU A 79 0.49 -3.28 -0.47
C LEU A 79 0.12 -4.30 0.61
N LYS A 80 0.75 -4.17 1.77
CA LYS A 80 0.44 -4.96 2.96
C LYS A 80 -0.36 -4.12 3.94
N VAL A 81 -1.34 -4.73 4.59
CA VAL A 81 -2.11 -4.13 5.69
C VAL A 81 -2.35 -5.17 6.78
N SER A 82 -2.41 -4.71 8.02
CA SER A 82 -2.91 -5.50 9.13
C SER A 82 -4.38 -5.17 9.35
N LEU A 83 -5.26 -6.16 9.29
CA LEU A 83 -6.69 -5.95 9.53
C LEU A 83 -7.00 -6.23 11.00
N ILE A 84 -7.37 -5.20 11.76
CA ILE A 84 -7.72 -5.36 13.19
C ILE A 84 -8.87 -6.34 13.38
N GLU A 85 -9.80 -6.38 12.42
CA GLU A 85 -11.01 -7.22 12.45
C GLU A 85 -10.68 -8.72 12.47
N THR A 86 -9.54 -9.10 11.89
CA THR A 86 -9.13 -10.52 11.85
C THR A 86 -7.84 -10.80 12.60
N LEU A 87 -7.09 -9.77 13.02
CA LEU A 87 -5.77 -9.91 13.64
C LEU A 87 -4.75 -10.66 12.75
N HIS A 88 -4.83 -10.46 11.43
CA HIS A 88 -3.90 -11.03 10.46
C HIS A 88 -3.36 -9.97 9.51
N ASP A 89 -2.22 -10.29 8.91
CA ASP A 89 -1.53 -9.51 7.89
C ASP A 89 -1.85 -10.02 6.49
N TYR A 90 -2.35 -9.13 5.64
CA TYR A 90 -2.72 -9.44 4.26
C TYR A 90 -1.92 -8.56 3.32
N TYR A 91 -1.57 -9.11 2.16
CA TYR A 91 -0.93 -8.34 1.11
C TYR A 91 -1.52 -8.64 -0.27
N THR A 92 -1.47 -7.65 -1.15
CA THR A 92 -1.75 -7.84 -2.57
C THR A 92 -0.54 -7.44 -3.39
N ILE A 93 -0.46 -7.98 -4.60
CA ILE A 93 0.55 -7.61 -5.60
C ILE A 93 -0.16 -6.85 -6.71
N GLY A 94 0.45 -5.75 -7.16
CA GLY A 94 -0.15 -4.88 -8.15
C GLY A 94 0.84 -3.90 -8.76
N SER A 95 0.28 -2.84 -9.34
CA SER A 95 1.00 -1.77 -10.01
C SER A 95 0.73 -0.44 -9.33
N TYR A 96 1.65 0.53 -9.45
CA TYR A 96 1.50 1.87 -8.90
C TYR A 96 1.44 2.89 -10.02
N ASP A 97 0.26 3.51 -10.18
CA ASP A 97 0.05 4.65 -11.06
C ASP A 97 0.60 5.90 -10.37
N ARG A 98 1.80 6.31 -10.77
CA ARG A 98 2.52 7.45 -10.21
C ARG A 98 1.93 8.80 -10.61
N GLU A 99 1.18 8.85 -11.71
CA GLU A 99 0.53 10.09 -12.15
C GLU A 99 -0.71 10.36 -11.32
N LYS A 100 -1.48 9.29 -11.02
CA LYS A 100 -2.69 9.38 -10.19
C LYS A 100 -2.42 9.24 -8.70
N ASP A 101 -1.21 8.82 -8.33
CA ASP A 101 -0.83 8.42 -6.98
C ASP A 101 -1.77 7.33 -6.41
N VAL A 102 -2.04 6.29 -7.21
CA VAL A 102 -2.97 5.19 -6.86
C VAL A 102 -2.30 3.83 -7.03
N TYR A 103 -2.50 2.95 -6.05
CA TYR A 103 -2.16 1.53 -6.15
C TYR A 103 -3.32 0.74 -6.74
N VAL A 104 -3.00 -0.12 -7.71
CA VAL A 104 -3.96 -0.95 -8.44
C VAL A 104 -3.53 -2.41 -8.26
N PRO A 105 -4.26 -3.22 -7.45
CA PRO A 105 -4.03 -4.65 -7.36
C PRO A 105 -4.12 -5.33 -8.73
N ASP A 106 -3.31 -6.37 -8.95
CA ASP A 106 -3.42 -7.19 -10.15
C ASP A 106 -4.75 -7.99 -10.14
N LEU A 107 -5.21 -8.40 -11.33
CA LEU A 107 -6.47 -9.14 -11.48
C LEU A 107 -6.51 -10.38 -10.58
N GLY A 108 -7.59 -10.50 -9.80
CA GLY A 108 -7.80 -11.60 -8.86
C GLY A 108 -7.41 -11.28 -7.41
N PHE A 109 -6.75 -10.15 -7.17
CA PHE A 109 -6.52 -9.64 -5.81
C PHE A 109 -7.56 -8.60 -5.41
N ALA A 110 -7.94 -8.61 -4.13
CA ALA A 110 -8.70 -7.58 -3.44
C ALA A 110 -8.06 -7.38 -2.05
N GLN A 111 -8.00 -6.14 -1.53
CA GLN A 111 -7.29 -5.85 -0.28
C GLN A 111 -8.17 -6.15 0.95
N ASN A 112 -8.65 -7.38 1.04
CA ASN A 112 -9.54 -7.89 2.11
C ASN A 112 -9.10 -9.29 2.56
N GLU A 113 -9.95 -9.99 3.32
CA GLU A 113 -9.66 -11.30 3.89
C GLU A 113 -9.39 -12.42 2.85
N SER A 114 -9.74 -12.20 1.58
CA SER A 114 -9.43 -13.13 0.48
C SER A 114 -7.99 -13.00 -0.04
N ALA A 115 -7.27 -11.93 0.31
CA ALA A 115 -5.87 -11.76 -0.04
C ALA A 115 -4.99 -12.82 0.65
N PRO A 116 -3.82 -13.15 0.05
CA PRO A 116 -2.83 -13.98 0.72
C PRO A 116 -2.30 -13.30 1.98
N ARG A 117 -1.85 -14.14 2.92
CA ARG A 117 -1.22 -13.72 4.18
C ARG A 117 0.27 -13.96 4.13
N LEU A 118 1.02 -13.15 4.89
CA LEU A 118 2.45 -13.40 5.10
C LEU A 118 2.67 -14.73 5.85
N ASP A 119 1.79 -15.01 6.81
CA ASP A 119 1.79 -16.21 7.64
C ASP A 119 0.34 -16.58 7.99
N TYR A 120 0.03 -17.88 8.09
CA TYR A 120 -1.32 -18.40 8.35
C TYR A 120 -1.54 -18.85 9.81
N GLY A 121 -0.55 -18.63 10.68
CA GLY A 121 -0.59 -18.83 12.11
C GLY A 121 -0.72 -17.52 12.88
N LYS A 122 -0.01 -17.42 14.01
CA LYS A 122 -0.06 -16.25 14.90
C LYS A 122 1.00 -15.23 14.48
N TYR A 123 0.64 -14.38 13.53
CA TYR A 123 1.49 -13.32 13.02
C TYR A 123 0.68 -12.04 12.83
N TYR A 124 1.15 -10.95 13.44
CA TYR A 124 0.54 -9.63 13.35
C TYR A 124 1.64 -8.59 13.42
#